data_AF-A0A5F1Y8Z0-F1
#
_entry.id   AF-A0A5F1Y8Z0-F1
#
_cell.length_a   1.000
_cell.length_b   1.000
_cell.length_c   1.000
_cell.angle_alpha   90.00
_cell.angle_beta   90.00
_cell.angle_gamma   90.00
#
_symmetry.space_group_name_H-M   'P 1'
#
loop_
_entity.id
_entity.type
_entity.pdbx_description
1 polymer ?
#
loop_
_entity_poly.entity_id
_entity_poly.type
_entity_poly.pdbx_seq_one_letter_code
_entity_poly.pdbx_strand_id
1 'polypeptide(L)'
;MGFNQDYSLFRRWWKKETPPAKGYTKSYSATTPSGDILQADLNFHEKKVRLTLEIAGENGRIYVATVKNGEVIQEKDLSSGRMVPIYSKLAPFQDIFSSLPDSDLLNTLGGLYGISRNPLGQTEERTVRPWELSNRYDHIFGIHRERSFWDRIFSGRREYREPWIVRFKKRFWSELQDLTLGICCAFGIYYGYTDFYLLGFSLGVFGLLFGGLDWMLRKRNPLFVKVLLFMSLGSYFYYVGYTRY
;
A
#
# COMPACT_ATOMS: atom_id res chain seq x y z
N MET A 1 -2.44 -23.67 -0.42
CA MET A 1 -3.11 -23.75 -1.73
C MET A 1 -4.50 -23.15 -1.57
N GLY A 2 -4.64 -21.84 -1.81
CA GLY A 2 -5.94 -21.19 -1.77
C GLY A 2 -6.58 -21.30 -3.15
N PHE A 3 -7.71 -21.98 -3.26
CA PHE A 3 -8.60 -21.76 -4.39
C PHE A 3 -8.85 -20.25 -4.48
N ASN A 4 -8.65 -19.66 -5.66
CA ASN A 4 -9.13 -18.30 -5.94
C ASN A 4 -10.67 -18.36 -5.94
N GLN A 5 -11.26 -18.35 -4.75
CA GLN A 5 -12.70 -18.18 -4.59
C GLN A 5 -13.01 -16.70 -4.80
N ASP A 6 -13.95 -16.42 -5.69
CA ASP A 6 -14.43 -15.07 -5.94
C ASP A 6 -15.34 -14.61 -4.79
N TYR A 7 -14.74 -14.14 -3.70
CA TYR A 7 -15.43 -13.56 -2.54
C TYR A 7 -16.28 -12.31 -2.90
N SER A 8 -16.14 -11.80 -4.13
CA SER A 8 -16.96 -10.71 -4.66
C SER A 8 -18.45 -11.06 -4.73
N LEU A 9 -18.80 -12.34 -4.90
CA LEU A 9 -20.18 -12.81 -4.91
C LEU A 9 -20.81 -12.74 -3.52
N PHE A 10 -20.10 -13.20 -2.48
CA PHE A 10 -20.58 -13.15 -1.10
C PHE A 10 -20.80 -11.70 -0.63
N ARG A 11 -19.94 -10.78 -1.08
CA ARG A 11 -20.11 -9.36 -0.79
C ARG A 11 -21.43 -8.78 -1.33
N ARG A 12 -21.90 -9.24 -2.49
CA ARG A 12 -23.18 -8.79 -3.07
C ARG A 12 -24.41 -9.27 -2.29
N TRP A 13 -24.26 -10.32 -1.48
CA TRP A 13 -25.35 -10.85 -0.66
C TRP A 13 -25.64 -9.95 0.54
N TRP A 14 -24.63 -9.23 1.03
CA TRP A 14 -24.79 -8.29 2.14
C TRP A 14 -25.58 -7.05 1.74
N LYS A 15 -26.73 -6.87 2.38
CA LYS A 15 -27.58 -5.70 2.29
C LYS A 15 -27.52 -4.93 3.60
N LYS A 16 -27.52 -3.61 3.50
CA LYS A 16 -27.59 -2.74 4.67
C LYS A 16 -29.05 -2.62 5.11
N GLU A 17 -29.32 -2.90 6.38
CA GLU A 17 -30.65 -2.82 6.96
C GLU A 17 -30.69 -1.89 8.17
N THR A 18 -31.90 -1.56 8.61
CA THR A 18 -32.12 -0.90 9.89
C THR A 18 -31.93 -1.93 11.01
N PRO A 19 -31.21 -1.57 12.09
CA PRO A 19 -30.96 -2.50 13.18
C PRO A 19 -32.27 -2.87 13.89
N PRO A 20 -32.60 -4.16 14.02
CA PRO A 20 -33.82 -4.60 14.71
C PRO A 20 -33.68 -4.43 16.22
N ALA A 21 -32.45 -4.51 16.73
CA ALA A 21 -32.16 -4.37 18.15
C ALA A 21 -31.89 -2.90 18.52
N LYS A 22 -32.55 -2.44 19.60
CA LYS A 22 -32.31 -1.10 20.17
C LYS A 22 -30.86 -0.99 20.65
N GLY A 23 -30.23 0.15 20.38
CA GLY A 23 -28.86 0.46 20.78
C GLY A 23 -27.77 0.08 19.77
N TYR A 24 -28.13 -0.50 18.62
CA TYR A 24 -27.20 -0.73 17.52
C TYR A 24 -27.31 0.38 16.47
N THR A 25 -26.18 0.74 15.89
CA THR A 25 -26.06 1.88 14.95
C THR A 25 -26.15 1.46 13.49
N LYS A 26 -25.68 0.25 13.16
CA LYS A 26 -25.71 -0.30 11.80
C LYS A 26 -26.10 -1.78 11.86
N SER A 27 -26.78 -2.26 10.83
CA SER A 27 -27.12 -3.68 10.64
C SER A 27 -26.85 -4.07 9.20
N TYR A 28 -26.37 -5.29 9.02
CA TYR A 28 -26.19 -5.93 7.73
C TYR A 28 -26.89 -7.28 7.75
N SER A 29 -27.66 -7.57 6.71
CA SER A 29 -28.29 -8.87 6.49
C SER A 29 -27.76 -9.51 5.22
N ALA A 30 -27.64 -10.83 5.21
CA ALA A 30 -27.38 -11.61 4.02
C ALA A 30 -28.24 -12.86 4.03
N THR A 31 -28.75 -13.23 2.86
CA THR A 31 -29.51 -14.46 2.68
C THR A 31 -28.69 -15.42 1.83
N THR A 32 -28.41 -16.60 2.37
CA THR A 32 -27.67 -17.66 1.69
C THR A 32 -28.60 -18.36 0.69
N PRO A 33 -28.09 -18.93 -0.41
CA PRO A 33 -28.91 -19.73 -1.35
C PRO A 33 -29.67 -20.89 -0.68
N SER A 34 -29.14 -21.41 0.42
CA SER A 34 -29.76 -22.44 1.26
C SER A 34 -30.97 -21.96 2.06
N GLY A 35 -31.25 -20.64 2.05
CA GLY A 35 -32.31 -20.02 2.85
C GLY A 35 -31.87 -19.55 4.24
N ASP A 36 -30.60 -19.69 4.60
CA ASP A 36 -30.07 -19.22 5.90
C ASP A 36 -29.97 -17.69 5.92
N ILE A 37 -30.39 -17.08 7.03
CA ILE A 37 -30.35 -15.62 7.22
C ILE A 37 -29.21 -15.29 8.19
N LEU A 38 -28.26 -14.51 7.70
CA LEU A 38 -27.12 -14.01 8.45
C LEU A 38 -27.36 -12.54 8.74
N GLN A 39 -27.19 -12.14 10.00
CA GLN A 39 -27.30 -10.74 10.39
C GLN A 39 -26.15 -10.33 11.31
N ALA A 40 -25.61 -9.14 11.07
CA ALA A 40 -24.54 -8.55 11.85
C ALA A 40 -24.88 -7.12 12.23
N ASP A 41 -25.14 -6.90 13.52
CA ASP A 41 -25.45 -5.59 14.08
C ASP A 41 -24.22 -5.00 14.78
N LEU A 42 -23.88 -3.74 14.48
CA LEU A 42 -22.77 -3.01 15.10
C LEU A 42 -23.28 -1.85 15.95
N ASN A 43 -22.86 -1.83 17.21
CA ASN A 43 -22.89 -0.66 18.08
C ASN A 43 -21.49 -0.03 18.10
N PHE A 44 -21.36 1.12 17.44
CA PHE A 44 -20.10 1.84 17.31
C PHE A 44 -19.57 2.36 18.66
N HIS A 45 -20.46 2.82 19.55
CA HIS A 45 -20.07 3.42 20.83
C HIS A 45 -19.49 2.39 21.81
N GLU A 46 -20.13 1.23 21.92
CA GLU A 46 -19.70 0.16 22.83
C GLU A 46 -18.67 -0.79 22.21
N LYS A 47 -18.33 -0.60 20.92
CA LYS A 47 -17.55 -1.55 20.11
C LYS A 47 -18.08 -2.98 20.23
N LYS A 48 -19.40 -3.10 20.15
CA LYS A 48 -20.15 -4.32 20.38
C LYS A 48 -20.82 -4.77 19.09
N VAL A 49 -20.62 -6.04 18.75
CA VAL A 49 -21.22 -6.68 17.58
C VAL A 49 -22.16 -7.78 18.05
N ARG A 50 -23.34 -7.83 17.45
CA ARG A 50 -24.26 -8.95 17.60
C ARG A 50 -24.38 -9.67 16.27
N LEU A 51 -23.97 -10.93 16.25
CA LEU A 51 -24.19 -11.84 15.13
C LEU A 51 -25.46 -12.63 15.42
N THR A 52 -26.39 -12.63 14.48
CA THR A 52 -27.59 -13.44 14.50
C THR A 52 -27.55 -14.36 13.29
N LEU A 53 -27.71 -15.66 13.53
CA LEU A 53 -27.66 -16.70 12.53
C LEU A 53 -28.96 -17.50 12.61
N GLU A 54 -29.75 -17.49 11.54
CA GLU A 54 -30.93 -18.30 11.39
C GLU A 54 -30.65 -19.41 10.38
N ILE A 55 -30.65 -20.66 10.84
CA ILE A 55 -30.32 -21.82 10.01
C ILE A 55 -31.60 -22.49 9.54
N ALA A 56 -31.88 -22.44 8.23
CA ALA A 56 -33.06 -23.06 7.63
C ALA A 56 -33.06 -24.59 7.81
N GLY A 57 -31.88 -25.21 7.71
CA GLY A 57 -31.70 -26.66 7.92
C GLY A 57 -31.98 -27.15 9.34
N GLU A 58 -32.02 -26.26 10.34
CA GLU A 58 -32.33 -26.60 11.74
C GLU A 58 -33.72 -26.10 12.16
N ASN A 59 -34.68 -26.11 11.22
CA ASN A 59 -36.04 -25.59 11.42
C ASN A 59 -36.07 -24.10 11.82
N GLY A 60 -35.15 -23.29 11.27
CA GLY A 60 -35.11 -21.84 11.55
C GLY A 60 -34.66 -21.52 12.98
N ARG A 61 -33.79 -22.35 13.58
CA ARG A 61 -33.19 -22.03 14.88
C ARG A 61 -32.33 -20.78 14.78
N ILE A 62 -32.49 -19.91 15.76
CA ILE A 62 -31.81 -18.61 15.80
C ILE A 62 -30.70 -18.66 16.84
N TYR A 63 -29.47 -18.53 16.38
CA TYR A 63 -28.28 -18.43 17.21
C TYR A 63 -27.84 -16.97 17.32
N VAL A 64 -27.54 -16.52 18.53
CA VAL A 64 -27.07 -15.16 18.79
C VAL A 64 -25.73 -15.18 19.51
N ALA A 65 -24.72 -14.60 18.89
CA ALA A 65 -23.42 -14.35 19.49
C ALA A 65 -23.22 -12.85 19.69
N THR A 66 -22.91 -12.44 20.91
CA THR A 66 -22.59 -11.06 21.26
C THR A 66 -21.10 -10.96 21.56
N VAL A 67 -20.42 -10.14 20.78
CA VAL A 67 -18.98 -9.89 20.84
C VAL A 67 -18.74 -8.45 21.23
N LYS A 68 -17.73 -8.19 22.05
CA LYS A 68 -17.28 -6.85 22.39
C LYS A 68 -15.77 -6.79 22.29
N ASN A 69 -15.28 -5.91 21.40
CA ASN A 69 -13.84 -5.66 21.23
C ASN A 69 -12.98 -6.94 21.10
N GLY A 70 -13.42 -7.91 20.31
CA GLY A 70 -12.70 -9.18 20.10
C GLY A 70 -12.89 -10.24 21.19
N GLU A 71 -13.73 -9.99 22.20
CA GLU A 71 -14.09 -10.96 23.23
C GLU A 71 -15.55 -11.39 23.11
N VAL A 72 -15.83 -12.68 23.31
CA VAL A 72 -17.20 -13.21 23.30
C VAL A 72 -17.84 -12.98 24.67
N ILE A 73 -18.92 -12.20 24.71
CA ILE A 73 -19.70 -11.98 25.95
C ILE A 73 -20.72 -13.08 26.15
N GLN A 74 -21.48 -13.39 25.10
CA GLN A 74 -22.64 -14.27 25.20
C GLN A 74 -22.85 -15.04 23.90
N GLU A 75 -23.01 -16.35 24.03
CA GLU A 75 -23.44 -17.23 22.97
C GLU A 75 -24.70 -17.96 23.46
N LYS A 76 -25.81 -17.78 22.75
CA LYS A 76 -27.06 -18.43 23.12
C LYS A 76 -27.87 -18.84 21.90
N ASP A 77 -28.59 -19.93 22.06
CA ASP A 77 -29.70 -20.30 21.21
C ASP A 77 -30.93 -19.51 21.67
N LEU A 78 -31.51 -18.70 20.78
CA LEU A 78 -32.67 -17.87 21.09
C LEU A 78 -33.98 -18.68 21.07
N SER A 79 -34.02 -19.77 20.31
CA SER A 79 -35.17 -20.68 20.25
C SER A 79 -35.26 -21.52 21.54
N SER A 80 -34.12 -21.99 22.07
CA SER A 80 -34.07 -22.77 23.31
C SER A 80 -33.83 -21.93 24.58
N GLY A 81 -33.33 -20.70 24.43
CA GLY A 81 -32.88 -19.85 25.56
C GLY A 81 -31.60 -20.34 26.26
N ARG A 82 -30.97 -21.42 25.78
CA ARG A 82 -29.79 -22.04 26.40
C ARG A 82 -28.51 -21.38 25.90
N MET A 83 -27.51 -21.30 26.78
CA MET A 83 -26.15 -20.94 26.40
C MET A 83 -25.52 -22.14 25.68
N VAL A 84 -25.11 -21.95 24.42
CA VAL A 84 -24.61 -23.03 23.55
C VAL A 84 -23.39 -22.49 22.81
N PRO A 85 -22.31 -23.27 22.64
CA PRO A 85 -21.17 -22.86 21.83
C PRO A 85 -21.56 -22.73 20.35
N ILE A 86 -21.55 -21.51 19.82
CA ILE A 86 -22.01 -21.20 18.45
C ILE A 86 -20.90 -21.42 17.41
N TYR A 87 -19.64 -21.58 17.83
CA TYR A 87 -18.49 -21.75 16.93
C TYR A 87 -18.72 -22.78 15.81
N SER A 88 -19.24 -23.97 16.15
CA SER A 88 -19.51 -25.04 15.18
C SER A 88 -20.56 -24.67 14.13
N LYS A 89 -21.49 -23.79 14.49
CA LYS A 89 -22.58 -23.31 13.62
C LYS A 89 -22.15 -22.14 12.75
N LEU A 90 -21.25 -21.30 13.24
CA LEU A 90 -20.69 -20.17 12.49
C LEU A 90 -19.54 -20.55 11.56
N ALA A 91 -18.82 -21.65 11.84
CA ALA A 91 -17.67 -22.08 11.06
C ALA A 91 -17.94 -22.20 9.54
N PRO A 92 -19.07 -22.77 9.07
CA PRO A 92 -19.38 -22.83 7.63
C PRO A 92 -19.60 -21.47 6.97
N PHE A 93 -19.96 -20.44 7.75
CA PHE A 93 -20.29 -19.10 7.26
C PHE A 93 -19.12 -18.11 7.41
N GLN A 94 -17.94 -18.57 7.84
CA GLN A 94 -16.76 -17.73 8.07
C GLN A 94 -16.42 -16.84 6.87
N ASP A 95 -16.40 -17.41 5.67
CA ASP A 95 -16.04 -16.68 4.44
C ASP A 95 -17.07 -15.60 4.09
N ILE A 96 -18.35 -15.87 4.38
CA ILE A 96 -19.44 -14.92 4.12
C ILE A 96 -19.35 -13.75 5.10
N PHE A 97 -19.19 -14.01 6.40
CA PHE A 97 -18.94 -12.96 7.40
C PHE A 97 -17.67 -12.18 7.10
N SER A 98 -16.61 -12.84 6.62
CA SER A 98 -15.35 -12.20 6.24
C SER A 98 -15.48 -11.27 5.04
N SER A 99 -16.48 -11.47 4.18
CA SER A 99 -16.80 -10.59 3.05
C SER A 99 -17.71 -9.39 3.41
N LEU A 100 -17.98 -9.16 4.70
CA LEU A 100 -18.75 -8.00 5.15
C LEU A 100 -18.11 -6.69 4.66
N PRO A 101 -18.90 -5.71 4.18
CA PRO A 101 -18.38 -4.48 3.61
C PRO A 101 -17.88 -3.46 4.66
N ASP A 102 -18.17 -3.65 5.95
CA ASP A 102 -17.81 -2.70 7.03
C ASP A 102 -16.56 -3.16 7.80
N SER A 103 -15.45 -2.43 7.62
CA SER A 103 -14.18 -2.71 8.30
C SER A 103 -14.27 -2.51 9.81
N ASP A 104 -15.13 -1.61 10.31
CA ASP A 104 -15.25 -1.36 11.75
C ASP A 104 -15.90 -2.55 12.46
N LEU A 105 -16.85 -3.20 11.79
CA LEU A 105 -17.51 -4.42 12.27
C LEU A 105 -16.50 -5.58 12.32
N LEU A 106 -15.72 -5.77 11.26
CA LEU A 106 -14.68 -6.81 11.22
C LEU A 106 -13.57 -6.58 12.25
N ASN A 107 -13.16 -5.32 12.44
CA ASN A 107 -12.18 -4.95 13.45
C ASN A 107 -12.69 -5.22 14.87
N THR A 108 -13.98 -4.97 15.15
CA THR A 108 -14.59 -5.24 16.45
C THR A 108 -14.81 -6.73 16.73
N LEU A 109 -14.98 -7.55 15.68
CA LEU A 109 -14.95 -9.02 15.78
C LEU A 109 -13.54 -9.55 16.08
N GLY A 110 -12.48 -8.82 15.71
CA GLY A 110 -11.12 -9.08 16.17
C GLY A 110 -10.48 -10.38 15.66
N GLY A 111 -11.08 -11.08 14.70
CA GLY A 111 -10.62 -12.40 14.26
C GLY A 111 -11.38 -13.58 14.86
N LEU A 112 -12.43 -13.31 15.66
CA LEU A 112 -13.21 -14.35 16.31
C LEU A 112 -13.91 -15.25 15.29
N TYR A 113 -14.09 -16.51 15.68
CA TYR A 113 -14.68 -17.55 14.84
C TYR A 113 -13.96 -17.76 13.51
N GLY A 114 -12.70 -17.34 13.33
CA GLY A 114 -11.98 -17.45 12.05
C GLY A 114 -12.35 -16.38 11.01
N ILE A 115 -13.16 -15.38 11.39
CA ILE A 115 -13.57 -14.29 10.50
C ILE A 115 -12.40 -13.33 10.28
N SER A 116 -12.13 -12.92 9.04
CA SER A 116 -11.03 -12.00 8.74
C SER A 116 -11.27 -10.59 9.31
N ARG A 117 -10.20 -9.92 9.74
CA ARG A 117 -10.27 -8.51 10.19
C ARG A 117 -10.41 -7.52 9.02
N ASN A 118 -9.87 -7.91 7.88
CA ASN A 118 -9.96 -7.12 6.65
C ASN A 118 -11.05 -7.71 5.76
N PRO A 119 -11.87 -6.88 5.11
CA PRO A 119 -12.95 -7.36 4.24
C PRO A 119 -12.38 -8.14 3.05
N LEU A 120 -12.80 -9.40 2.91
CA LEU A 120 -12.46 -10.23 1.74
C LEU A 120 -13.27 -9.78 0.51
N GLY A 121 -12.67 -9.89 -0.68
CA GLY A 121 -13.34 -9.51 -1.94
C GLY A 121 -13.39 -8.00 -2.20
N GLN A 122 -12.67 -7.20 -1.41
CA GLN A 122 -12.38 -5.81 -1.78
C GLN A 122 -11.13 -5.80 -2.67
N THR A 123 -11.32 -5.67 -3.99
CA THR A 123 -10.26 -5.15 -4.84
C THR A 123 -10.00 -3.74 -4.34
N GLU A 124 -8.96 -3.55 -3.53
CA GLU A 124 -8.55 -2.24 -3.05
C GLU A 124 -8.07 -1.40 -4.25
N GLU A 125 -9.01 -0.84 -5.02
CA GLU A 125 -8.79 0.53 -5.48
C GLU A 125 -8.94 1.41 -4.26
N ARG A 126 -7.85 1.53 -3.49
CA ARG A 126 -7.62 2.68 -2.63
C ARG A 126 -7.56 3.89 -3.56
N THR A 127 -8.73 4.38 -3.94
CA THR A 127 -8.91 5.72 -4.46
C THR A 127 -8.55 6.64 -3.30
N VAL A 128 -7.27 7.01 -3.22
CA VAL A 128 -6.77 7.98 -2.25
C VAL A 128 -7.63 9.22 -2.44
N ARG A 129 -8.50 9.48 -1.47
CA ARG A 129 -9.48 10.55 -1.61
C ARG A 129 -8.70 11.86 -1.56
N PRO A 130 -8.85 12.77 -2.54
CA PRO A 130 -7.99 13.96 -2.63
C PRO A 130 -7.94 14.82 -1.35
N TRP A 131 -8.97 14.74 -0.50
CA TRP A 131 -9.05 15.47 0.76
C TRP A 131 -8.35 14.79 1.95
N GLU A 132 -7.99 13.51 1.88
CA GLU A 132 -7.13 12.87 2.89
C GLU A 132 -5.66 13.36 2.78
N LEU A 133 -5.31 13.96 1.64
CA LEU A 133 -4.04 14.67 1.41
C LEU A 133 -4.13 16.18 1.65
N SER A 134 -5.34 16.73 1.81
CA SER A 134 -5.57 18.17 1.91
C SER A 134 -5.93 18.56 3.33
N ASN A 135 -4.95 19.00 4.09
CA ASN A 135 -5.27 19.75 5.30
C ASN A 135 -5.86 21.10 4.89
N ARG A 136 -7.00 21.42 5.49
CA ARG A 136 -7.87 22.60 5.26
C ARG A 136 -7.17 23.97 5.38
N TYR A 137 -5.87 24.02 5.63
CA TYR A 137 -5.06 25.24 5.81
C TYR A 137 -3.88 25.36 4.83
N ASP A 138 -3.60 24.36 4.00
CA ASP A 138 -2.47 24.40 3.05
C ASP A 138 -2.62 25.51 1.99
N HIS A 139 -3.86 25.89 1.66
CA HIS A 139 -4.16 26.96 0.70
C HIS A 139 -4.12 28.37 1.33
N ILE A 140 -4.21 28.49 2.66
CA ILE A 140 -4.26 29.79 3.34
C ILE A 140 -2.85 30.35 3.57
N PHE A 141 -1.87 29.48 3.81
CA PHE A 141 -0.50 29.94 4.11
C PHE A 141 0.44 29.93 2.91
N GLY A 142 0.04 29.41 1.74
CA GLY A 142 0.93 29.34 0.57
C GLY A 142 2.25 28.61 0.86
N ILE A 143 2.34 27.87 1.98
CA ILE A 143 3.52 27.11 2.36
C ILE A 143 3.49 25.87 1.49
N HIS A 144 4.06 25.99 0.29
CA HIS A 144 4.75 24.86 -0.30
C HIS A 144 5.83 24.47 0.69
N ARG A 145 5.50 23.60 1.65
CA ARG A 145 6.48 23.01 2.54
C ARG A 145 7.29 22.12 1.63
N GLU A 146 8.32 22.70 1.02
CA GLU A 146 9.33 21.96 0.31
C GLU A 146 9.80 20.90 1.30
N ARG A 147 9.39 19.63 1.04
CA ARG A 147 9.76 18.51 1.91
C ARG A 147 11.25 18.63 2.15
N SER A 148 11.60 18.75 3.43
CA SER A 148 12.97 18.99 3.87
C SER A 148 13.89 18.01 3.15
N PHE A 149 15.03 18.51 2.70
CA PHE A 149 16.08 17.72 2.06
C PHE A 149 16.35 16.41 2.81
N TRP A 150 16.30 16.47 4.15
CA TRP A 150 16.42 15.34 5.07
C TRP A 150 15.24 14.37 5.05
N ASP A 151 14.00 14.88 5.00
CA ASP A 151 12.81 14.02 4.85
C ASP A 151 12.88 13.24 3.55
N ARG A 152 13.42 13.80 2.47
CA ARG A 152 13.54 13.13 1.17
C ARG A 152 14.63 12.07 1.13
N ILE A 153 15.72 12.25 1.87
CA ILE A 153 16.83 11.28 1.97
C ILE A 153 16.46 10.13 2.92
N PHE A 154 15.80 10.42 4.04
CA PHE A 154 15.50 9.41 5.07
C PHE A 154 14.13 8.75 4.93
N SER A 155 13.18 9.35 4.21
CA SER A 155 11.91 8.65 3.90
C SER A 155 12.16 7.63 2.79
N GLY A 156 12.60 6.44 3.19
CA GLY A 156 12.71 5.23 2.37
C GLY A 156 11.35 4.70 1.90
N ARG A 157 10.44 5.57 1.43
CA ARG A 157 9.27 5.13 0.67
C ARG A 157 9.79 4.61 -0.66
N ARG A 158 9.80 3.28 -0.77
CA ARG A 158 10.01 2.53 -2.01
C ARG A 158 8.93 2.92 -3.02
N GLU A 159 9.08 4.07 -3.67
CA GLU A 159 8.37 4.35 -4.90
C GLU A 159 8.71 3.26 -5.91
N TYR A 160 7.67 2.75 -6.57
CA TYR A 160 7.73 1.69 -7.56
C TYR A 160 8.90 1.94 -8.53
N ARG A 161 9.96 1.12 -8.44
CA ARG A 161 11.14 1.23 -9.29
C ARG A 161 10.72 0.83 -10.70
N GLU A 162 10.41 1.81 -11.55
CA GLU A 162 10.28 1.57 -12.99
C GLU A 162 11.53 0.81 -13.48
N PRO A 163 11.37 -0.23 -14.33
CA PRO A 163 12.49 -1.01 -14.83
C PRO A 163 13.50 -0.11 -15.56
N TRP A 164 14.79 -0.35 -15.33
CA TRP A 164 15.90 0.50 -15.82
C TRP A 164 15.84 0.78 -17.33
N ILE A 165 15.39 -0.20 -18.11
CA ILE A 165 15.25 -0.11 -19.58
C ILE A 165 14.25 0.97 -20.00
N VAL A 166 13.11 1.05 -19.30
CA VAL A 166 12.06 2.05 -19.59
C VAL A 166 12.55 3.45 -19.25
N ARG A 167 13.28 3.58 -18.13
CA ARG A 167 13.90 4.84 -17.71
C ARG A 167 14.97 5.30 -18.71
N PHE A 168 15.79 4.39 -19.19
CA PHE A 168 16.83 4.67 -20.18
C PHE A 168 16.22 5.11 -21.51
N LYS A 169 15.23 4.39 -22.04
CA LYS A 169 14.56 4.75 -23.30
C LYS A 169 13.90 6.14 -23.26
N LYS A 170 13.24 6.47 -22.15
CA LYS A 170 12.59 7.78 -21.97
C LYS A 170 13.59 8.94 -21.85
N ARG A 171 14.81 8.65 -21.36
CA ARG A 171 15.82 9.67 -21.01
C ARG A 171 17.02 9.69 -21.94
N PHE A 172 17.09 8.81 -22.93
CA PHE A 172 18.23 8.60 -23.80
C PHE A 172 18.84 9.89 -24.36
N TRP A 173 18.00 10.78 -24.90
CA TRP A 173 18.45 12.06 -25.46
C TRP A 173 19.05 13.02 -24.43
N SER A 174 18.44 13.13 -23.25
CA SER A 174 18.95 14.00 -22.17
C SER A 174 20.28 13.47 -21.62
N GLU A 175 20.40 12.15 -21.49
CA GLU A 175 21.64 11.53 -20.98
C GLU A 175 22.76 11.58 -22.00
N LEU A 176 22.44 11.46 -23.30
CA LEU A 176 23.39 11.61 -24.38
C LEU A 176 23.98 13.03 -24.40
N GLN A 177 23.16 14.06 -24.20
CA GLN A 177 23.63 15.45 -24.14
C GLN A 177 24.57 15.71 -22.98
N ASP A 178 24.27 15.20 -21.79
CA ASP A 178 25.15 15.37 -20.64
C ASP A 178 26.47 14.60 -20.83
N LEU A 179 26.40 13.42 -21.46
CA LEU A 179 27.57 12.60 -21.75
C LEU A 179 28.48 13.28 -22.77
N THR A 180 27.92 13.81 -23.86
CA THR A 180 28.70 14.55 -24.86
C THR A 180 29.29 15.83 -24.27
N LEU A 181 28.53 16.59 -23.48
CA LEU A 181 29.02 17.79 -22.83
C LEU A 181 30.16 17.48 -21.85
N GLY A 182 30.01 16.47 -21.00
CA GLY A 182 31.05 16.06 -20.06
C GLY A 182 32.33 15.58 -20.73
N ILE A 183 32.21 14.79 -21.79
CA ILE A 183 33.35 14.34 -22.59
C ILE A 183 34.02 15.54 -23.29
N CYS A 184 33.27 16.41 -23.96
CA CYS A 184 33.82 17.59 -24.62
C CYS A 184 34.56 18.52 -23.65
N CYS A 185 34.01 18.76 -22.44
CA CYS A 185 34.69 19.56 -21.43
C CYS A 185 35.98 18.91 -20.93
N ALA A 186 35.96 17.60 -20.66
CA ALA A 186 37.16 16.87 -20.24
C ALA A 186 38.25 16.85 -21.33
N PHE A 187 37.86 16.66 -22.60
CA PHE A 187 38.78 16.75 -23.73
C PHE A 187 39.29 18.17 -23.96
N GLY A 188 38.48 19.20 -23.70
CA GLY A 188 38.93 20.60 -23.74
C GLY A 188 40.03 20.87 -22.72
N ILE A 189 39.91 20.34 -21.51
CA ILE A 189 40.96 20.42 -20.48
C ILE A 189 42.22 19.65 -20.94
N TYR A 190 42.05 18.45 -21.47
CA TYR A 190 43.17 17.68 -22.02
C TYR A 190 43.88 18.41 -23.16
N TYR A 191 43.16 19.09 -24.06
CA TYR A 191 43.80 19.84 -25.14
C TYR A 191 44.65 21.01 -24.62
N GLY A 192 44.23 21.64 -23.51
CA GLY A 192 44.97 22.75 -22.91
C GLY A 192 46.23 22.33 -22.15
N TYR A 193 46.19 21.20 -21.44
CA TYR A 193 47.29 20.75 -20.57
C TYR A 193 48.08 19.57 -21.12
N THR A 194 47.53 18.85 -22.10
CA THR A 194 48.09 17.62 -22.70
C THR A 194 48.39 16.49 -21.68
N ASP A 195 47.79 16.56 -20.49
CA ASP A 195 48.03 15.64 -19.39
C ASP A 195 46.88 14.63 -19.22
N PHE A 196 47.22 13.33 -19.30
CA PHE A 196 46.26 12.24 -19.09
C PHE A 196 45.74 12.15 -17.65
N TYR A 197 46.56 12.55 -16.68
CA TYR A 197 46.17 12.63 -15.27
C TYR A 197 45.01 13.62 -15.06
N LEU A 198 45.12 14.82 -15.64
CA LEU A 198 44.09 15.86 -15.57
C LEU A 198 42.82 15.47 -16.35
N LEU A 199 42.96 14.74 -17.45
CA LEU A 199 41.83 14.16 -18.17
C LEU A 199 41.06 13.15 -17.30
N GLY A 200 41.78 12.23 -16.65
CA GLY A 200 41.17 11.24 -15.76
C GLY A 200 40.44 11.87 -14.57
N PHE A 201 41.10 12.84 -13.93
CA PHE A 201 40.52 13.59 -12.82
C PHE A 201 39.27 14.38 -13.23
N SER A 202 39.33 15.11 -14.35
CA SER A 202 38.21 15.91 -14.83
C SER A 202 36.99 15.05 -15.21
N LEU A 203 37.18 13.89 -15.83
CA LEU A 203 36.09 12.94 -16.10
C LEU A 203 35.39 12.46 -14.83
N GLY A 204 36.15 12.16 -13.77
CA GLY A 204 35.59 11.79 -12.46
C GLY A 204 34.78 12.93 -11.84
N VAL A 205 35.32 14.15 -11.87
CA VAL A 205 34.65 15.35 -11.36
C VAL A 205 33.37 15.63 -12.13
N PHE A 206 33.38 15.58 -13.46
CA PHE A 206 32.19 15.79 -14.27
C PHE A 206 31.14 14.68 -14.07
N GLY A 207 31.55 13.43 -13.88
CA GLY A 207 30.65 12.34 -13.52
C GLY A 207 29.87 12.60 -12.22
N LEU A 208 30.56 13.11 -11.20
CA LEU A 208 29.95 13.50 -9.93
C LEU A 208 29.09 14.75 -10.07
N LEU A 209 29.55 15.77 -10.81
CA LEU A 209 28.79 17.00 -11.02
C LEU A 209 27.48 16.74 -11.77
N PHE A 210 27.49 15.98 -12.87
CA PHE A 210 26.24 15.69 -13.58
C PHE A 210 25.30 14.79 -12.76
N GLY A 211 25.85 13.80 -12.04
CA GLY A 211 25.05 13.02 -11.09
C GLY A 211 24.40 13.88 -10.00
N GLY A 212 25.16 14.84 -9.46
CA GLY A 212 24.70 15.80 -8.46
C GLY A 212 23.69 16.82 -9.01
N LEU A 213 23.90 17.34 -10.22
CA LEU A 213 22.99 18.27 -10.90
C LEU A 213 21.67 17.59 -11.27
N ASP A 214 21.71 16.33 -11.73
CA ASP A 214 20.52 15.53 -11.99
C ASP A 214 19.67 15.36 -10.72
N TRP A 215 20.33 15.20 -9.57
CA TRP A 215 19.68 15.08 -8.27
C TRP A 215 19.15 16.42 -7.72
N MET A 216 19.99 17.46 -7.72
CA MET A 216 19.71 18.75 -7.09
C MET A 216 18.78 19.65 -7.92
N LEU A 217 19.12 19.86 -9.21
CA LEU A 217 18.38 20.80 -10.07
C LEU A 217 17.23 20.12 -10.79
N ARG A 218 17.47 18.93 -11.35
CA ARG A 218 16.47 18.26 -12.18
C ARG A 218 15.52 17.39 -11.38
N LYS A 219 15.71 17.26 -10.05
CA LYS A 219 14.91 16.44 -9.11
C LYS A 219 14.73 15.00 -9.62
N ARG A 220 15.72 14.46 -10.33
CA ARG A 220 15.69 13.12 -10.94
C ARG A 220 16.61 12.18 -10.16
N ASN A 221 16.27 10.89 -10.13
CA ASN A 221 17.22 9.87 -9.70
C ASN A 221 18.38 9.82 -10.70
N PRO A 222 19.64 10.01 -10.26
CA PRO A 222 20.79 9.92 -11.14
C PRO A 222 20.87 8.50 -11.70
N LEU A 223 21.13 8.38 -13.00
CA LEU A 223 21.42 7.07 -13.59
C LEU A 223 22.79 6.61 -13.07
N PHE A 224 22.77 5.67 -12.14
CA PHE A 224 23.98 5.09 -11.55
C PHE A 224 24.98 4.62 -12.62
N VAL A 225 24.47 4.12 -13.75
CA VAL A 225 25.28 3.66 -14.89
C VAL A 225 26.10 4.78 -15.53
N LYS A 226 25.57 6.01 -15.64
CA LYS A 226 26.29 7.17 -16.18
C LYS A 226 27.44 7.56 -15.26
N VAL A 227 27.16 7.68 -13.96
CA VAL A 227 28.19 8.02 -12.97
C VAL A 227 29.29 6.96 -12.95
N LEU A 228 28.93 5.68 -12.97
CA LEU A 228 29.90 4.59 -13.05
C LEU A 228 30.73 4.63 -14.33
N LEU A 229 30.14 4.96 -15.48
CA LEU A 229 30.86 5.07 -16.75
C LEU A 229 31.89 6.20 -16.70
N PHE A 230 31.53 7.37 -16.17
CA PHE A 230 32.47 8.47 -16.00
C PHE A 230 33.58 8.15 -14.99
N MET A 231 33.24 7.47 -13.89
CA MET A 231 34.22 7.06 -12.88
C MET A 231 35.16 5.97 -13.40
N SER A 232 34.67 5.01 -14.19
CA SER A 232 35.50 3.95 -14.75
C SER A 232 36.45 4.49 -15.82
N LEU A 233 35.95 5.36 -16.73
CA LEU A 233 36.79 6.04 -17.72
C LEU A 233 37.79 6.97 -17.04
N GLY A 234 37.35 7.77 -16.06
CA GLY A 234 38.21 8.67 -15.31
C GLY A 234 39.33 7.91 -14.58
N SER A 235 38.98 6.82 -13.90
CA SER A 235 39.95 5.95 -13.21
C SER A 235 40.95 5.32 -14.18
N TYR A 236 40.49 4.86 -15.35
CA TYR A 236 41.36 4.31 -16.39
C TYR A 236 42.39 5.34 -16.88
N PHE A 237 41.93 6.53 -17.29
CA PHE A 237 42.84 7.56 -17.79
C PHE A 237 43.75 8.15 -16.72
N TYR A 238 43.26 8.27 -15.49
CA TYR A 238 44.08 8.68 -14.35
C TYR A 238 45.19 7.67 -14.08
N TYR A 239 44.87 6.38 -14.07
CA TYR A 239 45.85 5.31 -13.85
C TYR A 239 46.89 5.25 -14.98
N VAL A 240 46.44 5.36 -16.24
CA VAL A 240 47.35 5.40 -17.39
C VAL A 240 48.25 6.63 -17.35
N GLY A 241 47.68 7.79 -17.02
CA GLY A 241 48.43 9.04 -16.87
C GLY A 241 49.38 9.07 -15.68
N TYR A 242 49.17 8.23 -14.67
CA TYR A 242 50.10 8.09 -13.54
C TYR A 242 51.21 7.07 -13.79
N THR A 243 50.96 6.06 -14.63
CA THR A 243 51.89 4.93 -14.82
C THR A 243 52.73 5.02 -16.08
N ARG A 244 52.24 5.68 -17.14
CA ARG A 244 52.89 5.71 -18.47
C ARG A 244 53.40 7.08 -18.90
N TYR A 245 52.92 8.14 -18.26
CA TYR A 245 53.27 9.54 -18.51
C TYR A 245 53.65 10.18 -17.19
#